data_AF-A0A1H1X174-F1
#
_entry.id   AF-A0A1H1X174-F1
#
_cell.length_a   1.000
_cell.length_b   1.000
_cell.length_c   1.000
_cell.angle_alpha   90.00
_cell.angle_beta   90.00
_cell.angle_gamma   90.00
#
_symmetry.space_group_name_H-M   'P 1'
#
loop_
_entity.id
_entity.type
_entity.pdbx_description
1 polymer ?
#
loop_
_entity_poly.entity_id
_entity_poly.type
_entity_poly.pdbx_seq_one_letter_code
_entity_poly.pdbx_strand_id
1 'polypeptide(L)'
;MEWYNIVIPIVTLIVGLVGGFFIGVFYLRKQMEKMQSDPEMLQKMAKQMGYNLNNKQMQRAQSMMKNQQGGGQQKFIPNQRGGKRK
;
A
#
# COMPACT_ATOMS: atom_id res chain seq x y z
N MET A 1 16.97 48.60 2.38
CA MET A 1 17.16 47.15 2.22
C MET A 1 15.84 46.57 1.75
N GLU A 2 15.75 46.24 0.48
CA GLU A 2 14.53 45.75 -0.17
C GLU A 2 14.17 44.37 0.37
N TRP A 3 13.22 44.31 1.31
CA TRP A 3 12.64 43.10 1.91
C TRP A 3 12.20 42.01 0.91
N TYR A 4 11.88 42.38 -0.33
CA TYR A 4 11.51 41.46 -1.42
C TYR A 4 12.62 40.42 -1.73
N ASN A 5 13.90 40.78 -1.58
CA ASN A 5 15.03 39.88 -1.81
C ASN A 5 15.10 38.73 -0.77
N ILE A 6 14.43 38.89 0.37
CA ILE A 6 14.34 37.87 1.42
C ILE A 6 13.04 37.08 1.28
N VAL A 7 11.93 37.74 0.95
CA VAL A 7 10.60 37.11 0.87
C VAL A 7 10.50 36.15 -0.32
N ILE A 8 10.98 36.55 -1.50
CA ILE A 8 10.91 35.73 -2.73
C ILE A 8 11.58 34.35 -2.56
N PRO A 9 12.83 34.23 -2.07
CA PRO A 9 13.46 32.92 -1.90
C PRO A 9 12.79 32.06 -0.82
N ILE A 10 12.29 32.65 0.27
CA ILE A 10 11.58 31.89 1.32
C ILE A 10 10.30 31.26 0.77
N VAL A 11 9.48 32.05 0.05
CA VAL A 11 8.24 31.52 -0.54
C VAL A 11 8.56 30.48 -1.61
N THR A 12 9.61 30.68 -2.41
CA THR A 12 10.05 29.72 -3.42
C THR A 12 10.48 28.39 -2.80
N LEU A 13 11.23 28.44 -1.69
CA LEU A 13 11.62 27.24 -0.94
C LEU A 13 10.41 26.49 -0.39
N ILE A 14 9.43 27.21 0.18
CA ILE A 14 8.22 26.57 0.71
C ILE A 14 7.38 25.96 -0.42
N VAL A 15 7.17 26.68 -1.52
CA VAL A 15 6.42 26.16 -2.68
C VAL A 15 7.14 24.97 -3.31
N GLY A 16 8.47 25.01 -3.40
CA GLY A 16 9.29 23.89 -3.88
C GLY A 16 9.24 22.67 -2.96
N LEU A 17 9.31 22.86 -1.64
CA LEU A 17 9.18 21.79 -0.66
C LEU A 17 7.79 21.16 -0.69
N VAL A 18 6.74 21.98 -0.67
CA VAL A 18 5.35 21.51 -0.69
C VAL A 18 5.06 20.82 -2.03
N GLY A 19 5.36 21.47 -3.15
CA GLY A 19 5.17 20.91 -4.48
C GLY A 19 5.95 19.62 -4.70
N GLY A 20 7.22 19.58 -4.31
CA GLY A 20 8.09 18.41 -4.39
C GLY A 20 7.62 17.26 -3.49
N PHE A 21 7.17 17.55 -2.27
CA PHE A 21 6.64 16.55 -1.34
C PHE A 21 5.34 15.93 -1.86
N PHE A 22 4.41 16.74 -2.37
CA PHE A 22 3.16 16.24 -2.96
C PHE A 22 3.41 15.33 -4.17
N ILE A 23 4.28 15.75 -5.09
CA ILE A 23 4.65 14.93 -6.25
C ILE A 23 5.37 13.66 -5.79
N GLY A 24 6.30 13.75 -4.83
CA GLY A 24 7.03 12.61 -4.28
C GLY A 24 6.09 11.56 -3.65
N VAL A 25 5.17 12.00 -2.80
CA VAL A 25 4.16 11.10 -2.18
C VAL A 25 3.23 10.50 -3.23
N PHE A 26 2.78 11.28 -4.23
CA PHE A 26 1.93 10.77 -5.30
C PHE A 26 2.66 9.73 -6.17
N TYR A 27 3.93 9.98 -6.48
CA TYR A 27 4.77 9.05 -7.25
C TYR A 27 5.05 7.76 -6.48
N LEU A 28 5.36 7.85 -5.18
CA LEU A 28 5.53 6.67 -4.32
C LEU A 28 4.25 5.86 -4.20
N ARG A 29 3.10 6.53 -4.02
CA ARG A 29 1.80 5.85 -3.99
C ARG A 29 1.52 5.12 -5.30
N LYS A 30 1.80 5.75 -6.43
CA LYS A 30 1.61 5.15 -7.76
C LYS A 30 2.59 4.01 -8.05
N GLN A 31 3.82 4.08 -7.55
CA GLN A 31 4.78 2.96 -7.62
C GLN A 31 4.34 1.78 -6.74
N MET A 32 3.82 2.04 -5.54
CA MET A 32 3.32 0.99 -4.66
C MET A 32 2.06 0.32 -5.19
N GLU A 33 1.13 1.09 -5.78
CA GLU A 33 -0.01 0.52 -6.51
C GLU A 33 0.46 -0.38 -7.65
N LYS A 34 1.49 0.04 -8.40
CA LYS A 34 2.07 -0.77 -9.50
C LYS A 34 2.81 -2.02 -9.00
N MET A 35 3.42 -1.97 -7.80
CA MET A 35 4.00 -3.14 -7.13
C MET A 35 2.95 -4.10 -6.56
N GLN A 36 1.73 -3.64 -6.26
CA GLN A 36 0.63 -4.50 -5.83
C GLN A 36 -0.01 -5.27 -7.00
N SER A 37 0.10 -4.77 -8.22
CA SER A 37 -0.46 -5.42 -9.41
C SER A 37 0.34 -6.62 -9.89
N ASP A 38 1.57 -6.81 -9.41
CA ASP A 38 2.44 -7.92 -9.81
C ASP A 38 2.62 -8.94 -8.66
N PRO A 39 1.64 -9.85 -8.47
CA PRO A 39 1.73 -10.93 -7.50
C PRO A 39 2.95 -11.85 -7.76
N GLU A 40 3.51 -11.84 -8.97
CA GLU A 40 4.72 -12.60 -9.30
C GLU A 40 5.99 -11.99 -8.71
N MET A 41 6.11 -10.67 -8.67
CA MET A 41 7.30 -10.00 -8.15
C MET A 41 7.35 -10.11 -6.63
N LEU A 42 6.20 -9.98 -5.96
CA LEU A 42 6.05 -10.25 -4.53
C LEU A 42 6.34 -11.71 -4.19
N GLN A 43 5.90 -12.66 -5.01
CA GLN A 43 6.24 -14.08 -4.82
C GLN A 43 7.74 -14.36 -4.97
N LYS A 44 8.42 -13.71 -5.93
CA LYS A 44 9.87 -13.84 -6.11
C LYS A 44 10.63 -13.24 -4.92
N MET A 45 10.21 -12.08 -4.42
CA MET A 45 10.80 -11.45 -3.24
C MET A 45 10.57 -12.25 -1.95
N ALA A 46 9.35 -12.77 -1.74
CA ALA A 46 9.04 -13.64 -0.59
C ALA A 46 9.80 -14.98 -0.63
N LYS A 47 9.93 -15.58 -1.83
CA LYS A 47 10.76 -16.78 -2.04
C LYS A 47 12.24 -16.52 -1.78
N GLN A 48 12.75 -15.36 -2.22
CA GLN A 48 14.15 -14.96 -2.03
C GLN A 48 14.46 -14.59 -0.56
N MET A 49 13.48 -14.12 0.21
CA MET A 49 13.64 -13.79 1.63
C MET A 49 13.68 -15.03 2.55
N GLY A 50 13.78 -16.25 2.00
CA GLY A 50 13.98 -17.48 2.76
C GLY A 50 12.70 -18.15 3.29
N TYR A 51 11.53 -17.62 2.95
CA TYR A 51 10.28 -18.34 3.20
C TYR A 51 10.16 -19.49 2.20
N ASN A 52 10.58 -20.69 2.63
CA ASN A 52 10.36 -21.95 1.93
C ASN A 52 8.86 -22.31 2.00
N LEU A 53 8.04 -21.53 1.29
CA LEU A 53 6.60 -21.70 1.21
C LEU A 53 6.33 -22.98 0.44
N ASN A 54 5.99 -24.04 1.17
CA ASN A 54 5.39 -25.25 0.60
C ASN A 54 4.27 -24.82 -0.38
N ASN A 55 4.23 -25.42 -1.58
CA ASN A 55 3.31 -25.05 -2.68
C ASN A 55 1.84 -24.85 -2.24
N LYS A 56 1.40 -25.59 -1.20
CA LYS A 56 0.06 -25.42 -0.59
C LYS A 56 -0.13 -24.08 0.12
N GLN A 57 0.90 -23.58 0.81
CA GLN A 57 0.85 -22.27 1.49
C GLN A 57 0.85 -21.12 0.48
N MET A 58 1.56 -21.28 -0.64
CA MET A 58 1.52 -20.33 -1.75
C MET A 58 0.13 -20.20 -2.37
N GLN A 59 -0.53 -21.32 -2.66
CA GLN A 59 -1.91 -21.35 -3.15
C GLN A 59 -2.89 -20.71 -2.15
N ARG A 60 -2.72 -20.99 -0.86
CA ARG A 60 -3.56 -20.41 0.19
C ARG A 60 -3.34 -18.89 0.32
N ALA A 61 -2.09 -18.44 0.26
CA ALA A 61 -1.74 -17.01 0.27
C ALA A 61 -2.29 -16.28 -0.96
N GLN A 62 -2.16 -16.85 -2.16
CA GLN A 62 -2.74 -16.29 -3.39
C GLN A 62 -4.26 -16.18 -3.31
N SER A 63 -4.93 -17.17 -2.72
CA SER A 63 -6.39 -17.17 -2.53
C SER A 63 -6.85 -16.08 -1.54
N MET A 64 -6.08 -15.84 -0.48
CA MET A 64 -6.36 -14.79 0.50
C MET A 64 -6.08 -13.39 -0.08
N MET A 65 -4.99 -13.22 -0.83
CA MET A 65 -4.65 -11.96 -1.50
C MET A 65 -5.68 -11.57 -2.57
N LYS A 66 -6.15 -12.53 -3.38
CA LYS A 66 -7.18 -12.31 -4.40
C LYS A 66 -8.51 -11.84 -3.78
N ASN A 67 -8.85 -12.35 -2.59
CA ASN A 67 -10.05 -11.94 -1.86
C ASN A 67 -9.89 -10.58 -1.15
N GLN A 68 -8.65 -10.16 -0.86
CA GLN A 68 -8.35 -8.88 -0.22
C GLN A 68 -8.22 -7.73 -1.24
N GLN A 69 -7.73 -8.03 -2.45
CA GLN A 69 -7.55 -7.03 -3.52
C GLN A 69 -8.87 -6.58 -4.16
N GLY A 70 -9.94 -7.37 -4.03
CA GLY A 70 -11.32 -7.00 -4.42
C GLY A 70 -12.18 -6.43 -3.28
N GLY A 71 -11.61 -6.17 -2.11
CA GLY A 71 -12.35 -6.05 -0.85
C GLY A 71 -12.17 -4.73 -0.09
N GLY A 72 -12.17 -3.59 -0.78
CA GLY A 72 -12.59 -2.35 -0.12
C GLY A 72 -14.04 -2.51 0.34
N GLN A 73 -14.25 -2.68 1.65
CA GLN A 73 -15.53 -2.98 2.32
C GLN A 73 -15.98 -4.46 2.32
N GLN A 74 -15.25 -5.34 3.00
CA GLN A 74 -15.93 -6.45 3.69
C GLN A 74 -16.27 -5.99 5.11
N LYS A 75 -17.48 -5.45 5.24
CA LYS A 75 -18.16 -5.27 6.52
C LYS A 75 -18.12 -6.60 7.25
N PHE A 76 -17.60 -6.59 8.48
CA PHE A 76 -17.77 -7.69 9.42
C PHE A 76 -19.28 -7.95 9.57
N ILE A 77 -19.77 -9.02 8.96
CA ILE A 77 -21.07 -9.61 9.30
C ILE A 77 -20.75 -10.76 10.28
N PRO A 78 -20.82 -10.58 11.61
CA PRO A 78 -20.90 -11.72 12.51
C PRO A 78 -22.32 -12.26 12.42
N ASN A 79 -22.55 -13.20 11.50
CA ASN A 79 -23.78 -13.98 11.51
C ASN A 79 -23.47 -15.42 11.92
N GLN A 80 -24.15 -15.82 13.01
CA GLN A 80 -24.62 -17.16 13.28
C GLN A 80 -23.59 -18.23 13.67
N ARG A 81 -23.59 -18.57 14.97
CA ARG A 81 -24.30 -19.75 15.53
C ARG A 81 -23.70 -20.13 16.89
N GLY A 82 -24.08 -19.39 17.93
CA GLY A 82 -23.99 -19.85 19.32
C GLY A 82 -25.41 -20.11 19.81
N GLY A 83 -25.75 -21.38 20.03
CA GLY A 83 -27.10 -21.75 20.48
C GLY A 83 -27.36 -23.25 20.42
N LYS A 84 -26.46 -24.04 21.02
CA LYS A 84 -26.67 -25.46 21.29
C LYS A 84 -27.74 -25.63 22.37
N ARG A 85 -28.53 -26.70 22.21
CA ARG A 85 -29.20 -27.52 23.25
C ARG A 85 -30.46 -26.95 23.91
N LYS A 86 -31.61 -27.51 23.54
CA LYS A 86 -32.40 -28.39 24.43
C LYS A 86 -33.03 -29.50 23.61
#